data_AF-A0A0A1CWK7-F1
#
_entry.id   AF-A0A0A1CWK7-F1
#
_cell.length_a   1.000
_cell.length_b   1.000
_cell.length_c   1.000
_cell.angle_alpha   90.00
_cell.angle_beta   90.00
_cell.angle_gamma   90.00
#
_symmetry.space_group_name_H-M   'P 1'
#
loop_
_entity.id
_entity.type
_entity.pdbx_description
1 polymer ?
#
loop_
_entity_poly.entity_id
_entity_poly.type
_entity_poly.pdbx_seq_one_letter_code
_entity_poly.pdbx_strand_id
1 'polypeptide(L)'
;MEIQDTSKVLAKVQSFDNRNVDEANILAWHEILAPYTLRDCLIAVSKYFAKSTAWIMPAHIIEHVRSIEAARRNRFHNGVYPTQNDEQSGNWVEVTRRLNRAIATGELSPAAYQRYHDQNLTLSAALGLVAIQ
;
A
#
# COMPACT_ATOMS: atom_id res chain seq x y z
N MET A 1 3.44 5.63 -5.56
CA MET A 1 3.17 7.03 -5.21
C MET A 1 3.87 7.93 -6.21
N GLU A 2 3.37 9.15 -6.40
CA GLU A 2 4.00 10.14 -7.29
C GLU A 2 5.18 10.85 -6.60
N ILE A 3 5.97 11.62 -7.34
CA ILE A 3 7.14 12.31 -6.78
C ILE A 3 6.77 13.31 -5.68
N GLN A 4 5.62 13.99 -5.82
CA GLN A 4 5.12 14.92 -4.79
C GLN A 4 4.76 14.18 -3.49
N ASP A 5 4.41 12.90 -3.56
CA ASP A 5 4.15 12.10 -2.37
C ASP A 5 5.45 11.71 -1.66
N THR A 6 6.52 11.40 -2.41
CA THR A 6 7.86 11.20 -1.81
C THR A 6 8.31 12.45 -1.06
N SER A 7 8.07 13.64 -1.61
CA SER A 7 8.37 14.90 -0.92
C SER A 7 7.63 15.01 0.42
N LYS A 8 6.35 14.62 0.49
CA LYS A 8 5.59 14.59 1.76
C LYS A 8 6.16 13.60 2.76
N VAL A 9 6.63 12.43 2.30
CA VAL A 9 7.31 11.45 3.17
C VAL A 9 8.58 12.06 3.76
N LEU A 10 9.41 12.68 2.92
CA LEU A 10 10.65 13.32 3.35
C LEU A 10 10.42 14.53 4.26
N ALA A 11 9.39 15.34 4.01
CA ALA A 11 9.00 16.44 4.89
C ALA A 11 8.63 15.92 6.29
N LYS A 12 7.92 14.80 6.39
CA LYS A 12 7.63 14.15 7.67
C LYS A 12 8.90 13.63 8.34
N VAL A 13 9.81 13.02 7.59
CA VAL A 13 11.10 12.56 8.13
C VAL A 13 11.91 13.73 8.69
N GLN A 14 12.03 14.82 7.92
CA GLN A 14 12.69 16.05 8.33
C GLN A 14 12.11 16.63 9.63
N SER A 15 10.80 16.54 9.86
CA SER A 15 10.20 17.00 11.12
C SER A 15 10.63 16.21 12.36
N PHE A 16 11.20 15.01 12.20
CA PHE A 16 11.70 14.20 13.31
C PHE A 16 13.20 14.34 13.52
N ASP A 17 13.99 14.35 12.44
CA ASP A 17 15.46 14.30 12.52
C ASP A 17 16.18 15.57 12.04
N ASN A 18 15.42 16.62 11.68
CA ASN A 18 15.94 17.92 11.24
C ASN A 18 16.94 17.84 10.06
N ARG A 19 16.89 16.79 9.24
CA ARG A 19 17.72 16.74 8.02
C ARG A 19 17.33 17.85 7.05
N ASN A 20 18.27 18.32 6.25
CA ASN A 20 17.96 19.15 5.10
C ASN A 20 17.54 18.25 3.93
N VAL A 21 16.42 18.58 3.30
CA VAL A 21 15.89 17.85 2.14
C VAL A 21 15.91 18.78 0.94
N ASP A 22 16.56 18.34 -0.12
CA ASP A 22 16.57 18.99 -1.43
C ASP A 22 15.94 18.10 -2.52
N GLU A 23 15.93 18.61 -3.75
CA GLU A 23 15.39 17.89 -4.91
C GLU A 23 16.13 16.58 -5.20
N ALA A 24 17.46 16.55 -5.04
CA ALA A 24 18.26 15.35 -5.25
C ALA A 24 17.90 14.25 -4.24
N ASN A 25 17.63 14.62 -2.98
CA ASN A 25 17.14 13.69 -1.97
C ASN A 25 15.76 13.11 -2.35
N ILE A 26 14.85 13.96 -2.86
CA ILE A 26 13.51 13.53 -3.28
C ILE A 26 13.59 12.54 -4.43
N LEU A 27 14.40 12.83 -5.45
CA LEU A 27 14.59 11.93 -6.61
C LEU A 27 15.16 10.58 -6.18
N ALA A 28 16.25 10.58 -5.40
CA ALA A 28 16.87 9.35 -4.93
C ALA A 28 15.94 8.50 -4.05
N TRP A 29 15.13 9.14 -3.21
CA TRP A 29 14.14 8.41 -2.39
C TRP A 29 12.96 7.92 -3.22
N HIS A 30 12.57 8.67 -4.26
CA HIS A 30 11.44 8.31 -5.10
C HIS A 30 11.70 7.03 -5.91
N GLU A 31 12.93 6.83 -6.39
CA GLU A 31 13.34 5.57 -7.06
C GLU A 31 13.01 4.33 -6.22
N ILE A 32 13.10 4.46 -4.89
CA ILE A 32 12.89 3.37 -3.95
C ILE A 32 11.43 3.30 -3.48
N LEU A 33 10.80 4.46 -3.24
CA LEU A 33 9.49 4.56 -2.62
C LEU A 33 8.32 4.58 -3.61
N ALA A 34 8.55 4.85 -4.90
CA ALA A 34 7.52 4.90 -5.93
C ALA A 34 6.57 3.68 -5.95
N PRO A 35 7.01 2.43 -5.71
CA PRO A 35 6.11 1.27 -5.68
C PRO A 35 5.13 1.24 -4.49
N TYR A 36 5.29 2.08 -3.47
CA TYR A 36 4.48 2.03 -2.24
C TYR A 36 3.44 3.16 -2.19
N THR A 37 2.49 3.06 -1.24
CA THR A 37 1.47 4.10 -1.04
C THR A 37 1.98 5.19 -0.10
N LEU A 38 1.59 6.45 -0.35
CA LEU A 38 1.92 7.56 0.55
C LEU A 38 1.50 7.25 1.99
N ARG A 39 0.26 6.77 2.16
CA ARG A 39 -0.32 6.46 3.46
C ARG A 39 0.55 5.49 4.26
N ASP A 40 1.00 4.41 3.65
CA ASP A 40 1.80 3.39 4.34
C ASP A 40 3.19 3.91 4.68
N CYS A 41 3.82 4.66 3.78
CA CYS A 41 5.11 5.28 4.05
C CYS A 41 5.02 6.28 5.21
N LEU A 42 3.97 7.10 5.28
CA LEU A 42 3.78 8.02 6.41
C LEU A 42 3.54 7.27 7.73
N ILE A 43 2.79 6.18 7.72
CA ILE A 43 2.60 5.33 8.92
C ILE A 43 3.94 4.69 9.33
N ALA A 44 4.71 4.20 8.37
CA ALA A 44 6.02 3.60 8.58
C ALA A 44 7.00 4.58 9.26
N VAL A 45 7.06 5.84 8.82
CA VAL A 45 7.88 6.88 9.47
C VAL A 45 7.47 7.08 10.93
N SER A 46 6.17 7.20 11.22
CA SER A 46 5.69 7.31 12.61
C SER A 46 6.02 6.07 13.45
N LYS A 47 5.86 4.87 12.89
CA LYS A 47 6.19 3.62 13.59
C LYS A 47 7.67 3.50 13.93
N TYR A 48 8.54 3.96 13.03
CA TYR A 48 9.98 3.95 13.24
C TYR A 48 10.37 4.89 14.39
N PHE A 49 9.99 6.17 14.31
CA PHE A 49 10.36 7.17 15.32
C PHE A 49 9.65 7.01 16.66
N ALA A 50 8.56 6.22 16.74
CA ALA A 50 7.97 5.84 18.02
C ALA A 50 8.88 4.93 18.87
N LYS A 51 9.89 4.29 18.25
CA LYS A 51 10.76 3.31 18.92
C LYS A 51 12.25 3.54 18.71
N SER A 52 12.62 4.39 17.76
CA SER A 52 14.00 4.67 17.38
C SER A 52 14.26 6.17 17.38
N THR A 53 15.45 6.55 17.82
CA THR A 53 15.98 7.92 17.71
C THR A 53 17.04 8.04 16.62
N ALA A 54 17.36 6.94 15.92
CA ALA A 54 18.41 6.92 14.89
C ALA A 54 17.93 7.51 13.57
N TRP A 55 18.88 7.81 12.67
CA TRP A 55 18.60 8.30 11.33
C TRP A 55 17.81 7.26 10.50
N ILE A 56 16.66 7.66 9.96
CA ILE A 56 15.84 6.77 9.12
C ILE A 56 16.32 6.78 7.65
N MET A 57 16.26 5.63 6.99
CA MET A 57 16.63 5.43 5.58
C MET A 57 15.46 4.77 4.84
N PRO A 58 15.42 4.81 3.49
CA PRO A 58 14.33 4.23 2.71
C PRO A 58 14.07 2.76 3.04
N ALA A 59 15.12 1.97 3.30
CA ALA A 59 15.02 0.56 3.66
C ALA A 59 14.19 0.33 4.95
N HIS A 60 14.37 1.18 5.97
CA HIS A 60 13.59 1.11 7.21
C HIS A 60 12.10 1.38 6.95
N ILE A 61 11.78 2.32 6.05
CA ILE A 61 10.40 2.58 5.64
C ILE A 61 9.82 1.35 4.93
N ILE A 62 10.55 0.76 3.99
CA ILE A 62 10.10 -0.44 3.26
C ILE A 62 9.81 -1.60 4.21
N GLU A 63 10.67 -1.85 5.19
CA GLU A 63 10.45 -2.90 6.19
C GLU A 63 9.12 -2.73 6.91
N HIS A 64 8.84 -1.52 7.40
CA HIS A 64 7.58 -1.20 8.08
C HIS A 64 6.38 -1.24 7.14
N VAL A 65 6.50 -0.79 5.88
CA VAL A 65 5.43 -0.89 4.89
C VAL A 65 5.11 -2.36 4.60
N ARG A 66 6.10 -3.21 4.38
CA ARG A 66 5.90 -4.65 4.16
C ARG A 66 5.22 -5.33 5.35
N SER A 67 5.58 -4.92 6.57
CA SER A 67 4.89 -5.38 7.79
C SER A 67 3.42 -4.97 7.81
N ILE A 68 3.10 -3.73 7.40
CA ILE A 68 1.71 -3.26 7.26
C ILE A 68 0.96 -4.08 6.21
N GLU A 69 1.52 -4.24 5.01
CA GLU A 69 0.91 -5.01 3.91
C GLU A 69 0.69 -6.48 4.31
N ALA A 70 1.64 -7.09 5.01
CA ALA A 70 1.51 -8.45 5.55
C ALA A 70 0.37 -8.55 6.57
N ALA A 71 0.28 -7.60 7.51
CA ALA A 71 -0.83 -7.54 8.46
C ALA A 71 -2.19 -7.40 7.75
N ARG A 72 -2.26 -6.66 6.63
CA ARG A 72 -3.48 -6.58 5.83
C ARG A 72 -3.84 -7.91 5.20
N ARG A 73 -2.88 -8.59 4.56
CA ARG A 73 -3.06 -9.91 3.95
C ARG A 73 -3.48 -10.97 4.96
N ASN A 74 -2.92 -10.94 6.17
CA ASN A 74 -3.23 -11.92 7.22
C ASN A 74 -4.69 -11.84 7.73
N ARG A 75 -5.44 -10.78 7.41
CA ARG A 75 -6.88 -10.70 7.70
C ARG A 75 -7.73 -11.59 6.78
N PHE A 76 -7.14 -12.14 5.72
CA PHE A 76 -7.79 -13.02 4.75
C PHE A 76 -7.38 -14.47 5.01
N HIS A 77 -7.82 -15.01 6.16
CA HIS A 77 -7.38 -16.29 6.73
C HIS A 77 -7.45 -17.49 5.77
N ASN A 78 -8.35 -17.48 4.79
CA ASN A 78 -8.60 -18.59 3.87
C ASN A 78 -7.94 -18.41 2.49
N GLY A 79 -6.99 -17.47 2.37
CA GLY A 79 -6.45 -17.06 1.09
C GLY A 79 -7.41 -16.17 0.30
N VAL A 80 -6.98 -15.74 -0.87
CA VAL A 80 -7.73 -14.83 -1.75
C VAL A 80 -7.68 -15.30 -3.18
N TYR A 81 -8.85 -15.35 -3.81
CA TYR A 81 -9.03 -15.87 -5.16
C TYR A 81 -10.03 -14.99 -5.92
N PRO A 82 -9.91 -14.90 -7.26
CA PRO A 82 -10.90 -14.21 -8.07
C PRO A 82 -12.29 -14.86 -8.00
N THR A 83 -13.34 -14.10 -8.33
CA THR A 83 -14.70 -14.60 -8.53
C THR A 83 -14.84 -15.32 -9.87
N GLN A 84 -15.91 -16.09 -10.04
CA GLN A 84 -16.23 -16.74 -11.31
C GLN A 84 -16.42 -15.73 -12.45
N ASN A 85 -16.99 -14.57 -12.16
CA ASN A 85 -17.16 -13.51 -13.15
C ASN A 85 -15.81 -12.97 -13.65
N ASP A 86 -14.83 -12.81 -12.76
CA ASP A 86 -13.46 -12.47 -13.15
C ASP A 86 -12.78 -13.63 -13.91
N GLU A 87 -13.04 -14.89 -13.56
CA GLU A 87 -12.51 -16.06 -14.30
C GLU A 87 -13.00 -16.07 -15.76
N GLN A 88 -14.29 -15.80 -15.98
CA GLN A 88 -14.90 -15.76 -17.32
C GLN A 88 -14.33 -14.63 -18.19
N SER A 89 -13.75 -13.59 -17.59
CA SER A 89 -13.11 -12.49 -18.33
C SER A 89 -11.76 -12.86 -18.98
N GLY A 90 -11.22 -14.05 -18.68
CA GLY A 90 -10.06 -14.60 -19.39
C GLY A 90 -8.69 -14.06 -18.97
N ASN A 91 -8.58 -13.33 -17.84
CA ASN A 91 -7.31 -12.77 -17.37
C ASN A 91 -7.01 -13.06 -15.89
N TRP A 92 -7.04 -14.35 -15.53
CA TRP A 92 -6.88 -14.81 -14.15
C TRP A 92 -5.59 -14.29 -13.47
N VAL A 93 -4.47 -14.29 -14.19
CA VAL A 93 -3.17 -13.86 -13.66
C VAL A 93 -3.19 -12.37 -13.28
N GLU A 94 -3.72 -11.52 -14.17
CA GLU A 94 -3.79 -10.09 -13.92
C GLU A 94 -4.77 -9.75 -12.81
N VAL A 95 -5.95 -10.38 -12.79
CA VAL A 95 -6.93 -10.17 -11.72
C VAL A 95 -6.35 -10.60 -10.37
N THR A 96 -5.71 -11.76 -10.31
CA THR A 96 -5.07 -12.25 -9.08
C THR A 96 -3.99 -11.29 -8.60
N ARG A 97 -3.16 -10.75 -9.51
CA ARG A 97 -2.13 -9.76 -9.19
C ARG A 97 -2.76 -8.46 -8.65
N ARG A 98 -3.79 -7.94 -9.31
CA ARG A 98 -4.51 -6.73 -8.89
C ARG A 98 -5.23 -6.92 -7.56
N LEU A 99 -5.86 -8.08 -7.35
CA LEU A 99 -6.55 -8.45 -6.11
C LEU A 99 -5.57 -8.44 -4.93
N ASN A 100 -4.45 -9.17 -5.06
CA ASN A 100 -3.40 -9.21 -4.05
C ASN A 100 -2.85 -7.80 -3.76
N ARG A 101 -2.68 -6.99 -4.81
CA ARG A 101 -2.22 -5.61 -4.65
C ARG A 101 -3.21 -4.75 -3.88
N ALA A 102 -4.50 -4.80 -4.23
CA ALA A 102 -5.54 -4.02 -3.57
C ALA A 102 -5.68 -4.38 -2.08
N ILE A 103 -5.51 -5.66 -1.74
CA ILE A 103 -5.47 -6.11 -0.35
C ILE A 103 -4.23 -5.55 0.38
N ALA A 104 -3.06 -5.66 -0.25
CA ALA A 104 -1.80 -5.19 0.32
C ALA A 104 -1.85 -3.67 0.57
N THR A 105 -2.37 -2.88 -0.37
CA THR A 105 -2.52 -1.42 -0.22
C THR A 105 -3.69 -1.02 0.67
N GLY A 106 -4.60 -1.94 0.96
CA GLY A 106 -5.81 -1.71 1.75
C GLY A 106 -6.95 -1.06 0.98
N GLU A 107 -6.85 -0.96 -0.35
CA GLU A 107 -7.95 -0.59 -1.24
C GLU A 107 -9.10 -1.60 -1.18
N LEU A 108 -8.81 -2.88 -0.88
CA LEU A 108 -9.82 -3.90 -0.65
C LEU A 108 -9.82 -4.33 0.81
N SER A 109 -10.92 -4.04 1.51
CA SER A 109 -11.15 -4.49 2.89
C SER A 109 -11.74 -5.91 2.92
N PRO A 110 -11.65 -6.64 4.06
CA PRO A 110 -12.30 -7.95 4.18
C PRO A 110 -13.82 -7.92 3.91
N ALA A 111 -14.51 -6.85 4.35
CA ALA A 111 -15.94 -6.70 4.10
C ALA A 111 -16.24 -6.46 2.61
N ALA A 112 -15.41 -5.68 1.91
CA ALA A 112 -15.55 -5.46 0.47
C ALA A 112 -15.23 -6.74 -0.32
N TYR A 113 -14.24 -7.52 0.10
CA TYR A 113 -13.92 -8.82 -0.47
C TYR A 113 -15.05 -9.84 -0.28
N GLN A 114 -15.71 -9.84 0.88
CA GLN A 114 -16.87 -10.70 1.10
C GLN A 114 -17.99 -10.36 0.11
N ARG A 115 -18.31 -9.06 -0.07
CA ARG A 115 -19.31 -8.62 -1.05
C ARG A 115 -18.92 -8.95 -2.49
N TYR A 116 -17.63 -8.79 -2.83
CA TYR A 116 -17.07 -9.17 -4.12
C TYR A 116 -17.40 -10.63 -4.46
N HIS A 117 -17.27 -11.54 -3.50
CA HIS A 117 -17.67 -12.95 -3.65
C HIS A 117 -19.18 -13.17 -3.61
N ASP A 118 -19.88 -12.64 -2.61
CA ASP A 118 -21.32 -12.87 -2.42
C ASP A 118 -22.16 -12.43 -3.63
N GLN A 119 -21.73 -11.35 -4.30
CA GLN A 119 -22.41 -10.78 -5.45
C GLN A 119 -21.78 -11.16 -6.79
N ASN A 120 -20.75 -12.03 -6.79
CA ASN A 120 -20.01 -12.45 -7.99
C ASN A 120 -19.59 -11.26 -8.88
N LEU A 121 -19.07 -10.20 -8.25
CA LEU A 121 -18.67 -8.97 -8.95
C LEU A 121 -17.34 -9.16 -9.66
N THR A 122 -17.04 -8.28 -10.62
CA THR A 122 -15.66 -8.13 -11.10
C THR A 122 -14.84 -7.32 -10.12
N LEU A 123 -13.52 -7.52 -10.09
CA LEU A 123 -12.63 -6.77 -9.19
C LEU A 123 -12.74 -5.26 -9.42
N SER A 124 -12.86 -4.83 -10.67
CA SER A 124 -13.03 -3.41 -11.00
C SER A 124 -14.31 -2.82 -10.40
N ALA A 125 -15.42 -3.56 -10.40
CA ALA A 125 -16.66 -3.13 -9.75
C ALA A 125 -16.51 -3.06 -8.22
N ALA A 126 -15.88 -4.06 -7.61
CA ALA A 126 -15.62 -4.07 -6.17
C ALA A 126 -14.75 -2.89 -5.73
N LEU A 127 -13.70 -2.54 -6.49
CA LEU A 127 -12.83 -1.40 -6.18
C LEU A 127 -13.53 -0.04 -6.42
N GLY A 128 -14.34 0.06 -7.47
CA GLY A 128 -15.13 1.27 -7.77
C GLY A 128 -16.20 1.57 -6.71
N LEU A 129 -16.78 0.54 -6.10
CA LEU A 129 -17.75 0.68 -5.00
C LEU A 129 -17.11 1.11 -3.67
N VAL A 130 -15.79 0.89 -3.49
CA VAL A 130 -15.07 1.27 -2.26
C VAL A 130 -14.63 2.74 -2.27
N ALA A 131 -14.53 3.39 -3.43
CA ALA A 131 -14.10 4.78 -3.54
C ALA A 131 -15.10 5.83 -2.99
N ILE A 132 -16.28 5.41 -2.52
CA ILE A 132 -17.31 6.27 -1.91
C ILE A 132 -17.43 5.92 -0.43
N GLN A 133 -16.42 6.25 0.39
CA GLN A 133 -16.54 6.31 1.86
C GLN A 133 -15.59 7.36 2.45
#